data_AF-A0A354WK66-F1
#
_entry.id   AF-A0A354WK66-F1
#
_cell.length_a   1.000
_cell.length_b   1.000
_cell.length_c   1.000
_cell.angle_alpha   90.00
_cell.angle_beta   90.00
_cell.angle_gamma   90.00
#
_symmetry.space_group_name_H-M   'P 1'
#
loop_
_entity.id
_entity.type
_entity.pdbx_description
1 polymer ?
#
loop_
_entity_poly.entity_id
_entity_poly.type
_entity_poly.pdbx_seq_one_letter_code
_entity_poly.pdbx_strand_id
1 'polypeptide(L)' 'EYTIPTPGVSHRGARRFVVGSQGEIYYTSDHYQSFLRVLRQ' A
#
# COMPACT_ATOMS: atom_id res chain seq x y z
N GLU A 1 8.59 -0.65 -0.72
CA GLU A 1 7.20 -0.19 -0.45
C GLU A 1 7.07 1.30 -0.73
N TYR A 2 5.85 1.81 -0.80
CA TYR A 2 5.55 3.22 -0.97
C TYR A 2 4.43 3.65 -0.03
N THR A 3 4.62 4.76 0.70
CA THR A 3 3.58 5.34 1.54
C THR A 3 2.54 6.06 0.70
N ILE A 4 1.27 5.79 1.01
CA ILE A 4 0.15 6.59 0.51
C ILE A 4 -0.25 7.55 1.63
N PRO A 5 -0.17 8.87 1.43
CA PRO A 5 -0.57 9.85 2.44
C PRO A 5 -2.03 9.64 2.88
N THR A 6 -2.26 9.71 4.18
CA THR A 6 -3.61 9.81 4.74
C THR A 6 -3.88 11.28 5.05
N PRO A 7 -4.89 11.92 4.44
CA PRO A 7 -5.23 13.31 4.74
C PRO A 7 -5.43 13.54 6.24
N GLY A 8 -4.89 14.65 6.75
CA GLY A 8 -4.98 15.02 8.16
C GLY A 8 -4.06 14.24 9.11
N VAL A 9 -3.27 13.29 8.61
CA VAL A 9 -2.33 12.51 9.42
C VAL A 9 -0.93 13.10 9.29
N SER A 10 -0.30 13.43 10.42
CA SER A 10 1.04 14.04 10.48
C SER A 10 2.19 13.02 10.39
N HIS A 11 1.89 11.73 10.55
CA HIS A 11 2.81 10.62 10.33
C HIS A 11 2.51 9.90 9.01
N ARG A 12 3.28 8.85 8.69
CA ARG A 12 3.15 8.10 7.42
C ARG A 12 1.79 7.40 7.21
N GLY A 13 0.87 7.40 8.18
CA GLY A 13 -0.36 6.62 8.14
C GLY A 13 -0.12 5.10 7.97
N ALA A 14 -1.20 4.35 7.73
CA ALA A 14 -1.16 2.89 7.54
C ALA A 14 -1.07 2.45 6.07
N ARG A 15 -1.47 3.31 5.13
CA ARG A 15 -1.69 2.94 3.73
C ARG A 15 -0.38 2.79 2.96
N ARG A 16 -0.22 1.68 2.24
CA ARG A 16 0.98 1.38 1.43
C ARG A 16 0.64 0.75 0.10
N PHE A 17 1.49 1.00 -0.91
CA PHE A 17 1.72 0.06 -1.99
C PHE A 17 2.97 -0.77 -1.70
N VAL A 18 2.88 -2.08 -1.93
CA VAL A 18 3.99 -3.02 -1.86
C VAL A 18 4.20 -3.60 -3.26
N VAL A 19 5.44 -3.60 -3.73
CA VAL A 19 5.82 -4.13 -5.05
C VAL A 19 6.61 -5.42 -4.81
N GLY A 20 6.12 -6.51 -5.39
CA GLY A 20 6.77 -7.81 -5.42
C GLY A 20 7.95 -7.83 -6.39
N SER A 21 8.83 -8.82 -6.25
CA SER A 21 10.03 -8.95 -7.10
C SER A 21 9.70 -9.23 -8.57
N GLN A 22 8.52 -9.80 -8.87
CA GLN A 22 8.05 -10.08 -10.22
C GLN A 22 7.09 -9.00 -10.74
N GLY A 23 7.05 -7.84 -10.08
CA GLY A 23 6.24 -6.70 -10.49
C GLY A 23 4.78 -6.76 -10.05
N GLU A 24 4.40 -7.70 -9.17
CA GLU A 24 3.10 -7.67 -8.52
C GLU A 24 2.97 -6.40 -7.67
N ILE A 25 1.76 -5.84 -7.62
CA ILE A 25 1.47 -4.68 -6.79
C ILE A 25 0.33 -5.04 -5.85
N TYR A 26 0.56 -4.77 -4.57
CA TYR A 26 -0.42 -4.94 -3.52
C TYR A 26 -0.68 -3.62 -2.81
N TYR A 27 -1.94 -3.37 -2.47
CA TYR A 27 -2.35 -2.29 -1.59
C TYR A 27 -2.69 -2.86 -0.21
N THR A 28 -2.25 -2.17 0.84
CA THR A 28 -2.73 -2.39 2.21
C THR A 28 -3.23 -1.07 2.78
N SER A 29 -4.40 -1.09 3.41
CA SER A 29 -4.96 0.06 4.14
C SER A 29 -4.66 0.03 5.64
N ASP A 30 -4.21 -1.11 6.14
CA ASP A 30 -4.17 -1.49 7.56
C ASP A 30 -2.77 -1.87 8.03
N HIS A 31 -1.74 -1.38 7.32
CA HIS A 31 -0.35 -1.60 7.69
C HIS A 31 0.01 -3.09 7.75
N TYR A 32 -0.15 -3.75 6.61
CA TYR A 32 0.26 -5.14 6.34
C TYR A 32 -0.60 -6.23 7.01
N GLN A 33 -1.75 -5.89 7.61
CA GLN A 33 -2.66 -6.92 8.14
C GLN A 33 -3.44 -7.61 7.02
N SER A 34 -3.82 -6.87 5.97
CA SER A 34 -4.47 -7.41 4.78
C SER A 34 -3.99 -6.74 3.50
N PHE A 35 -4.15 -7.45 2.38
CA PHE A 35 -3.67 -7.02 1.06
C PHE A 35 -4.74 -7.22 -0.02
N LEU A 36 -4.85 -6.22 -0.89
CA LEU A 36 -5.58 -6.29 -2.14
C LEU A 36 -4.56 -6.29 -3.29
N ARG A 37 -4.69 -7.24 -4.23
CA ARG A 37 -3.87 -7.23 -5.44
C ARG A 37 -4.38 -6.17 -6.40
N VAL A 38 -3.49 -5.30 -6.86
CA VAL A 38 -3.77 -4.32 -7.91
C VAL A 38 -3.57 -5.00 -9.26
N LEU A 39 -4.64 -5.06 -10.06
CA LEU A 39 -4.57 -5.53 -11.44
C LEU A 39 -4.33 -4.33 -12.34
N ARG A 40 -3.30 -4.39 -13.18
CA ARG A 40 -3.10 -3.42 -14.26
C ARG A 40 -3.93 -3.89 -15.47
N GLN A 41 -4.67 -2.96 -16.06
CA GLN A 41 -5.30 -3.15 -17.37
C GLN A 41 -4.40 -2.59 -18.45
#